data_AF-A0A1V1NXF3-F1
#
_entry.id   AF-A0A1V1NXF3-F1
#
_cell.length_a   1.000
_cell.length_b   1.000
_cell.length_c   1.000
_cell.angle_alpha   90.00
_cell.angle_beta   90.00
_cell.angle_gamma   90.00
#
_symmetry.space_group_name_H-M   'P 1'
#
loop_
_entity.id
_entity.type
_entity.pdbx_description
1 polymer ?
#
loop_
_entity_poly.entity_id
_entity_poly.type
_entity_poly.pdbx_seq_one_letter_code
_entity_poly.pdbx_strand_id
1 'polypeptide(L)'
;MYVFMDKELSQIMKGAKTGKRFVDKLVQVFRRSGEESLVLFHVEVQGQKQSILPDRMYTYSNRLEDMYNMLVGSFAILADDDPTWRPTTYSREI
;
A
#
# COMPACT_ATOMS: atom_id res chain seq x y z
N MET A 1 3.31 15.15 -13.49
CA MET A 1 4.42 15.30 -12.51
C MET A 1 4.19 14.30 -11.39
N TYR A 2 5.23 13.82 -10.73
CA TYR A 2 5.11 12.90 -9.59
C TYR A 2 6.19 13.22 -8.55
N VAL A 3 5.90 12.90 -7.28
CA VAL A 3 6.83 13.08 -6.16
C VAL A 3 6.81 11.84 -5.28
N PHE A 4 7.98 11.30 -4.95
CA PHE A 4 8.12 10.21 -3.99
C PHE A 4 8.05 10.74 -2.55
N MET A 5 7.25 10.09 -1.72
CA MET A 5 6.95 10.48 -0.34
C MET A 5 7.48 9.45 0.67
N ASP A 6 8.77 9.10 0.57
CA ASP A 6 9.40 8.06 1.38
C ASP A 6 9.40 8.38 2.89
N LYS A 7 9.47 9.67 3.25
CA LYS A 7 9.49 10.12 4.65
C LYS A 7 8.11 10.00 5.29
N GLU A 8 7.08 10.39 4.57
CA GLU A 8 5.68 10.36 4.97
C GLU A 8 5.20 8.91 5.10
N LEU A 9 5.55 8.07 4.11
CA LEU A 9 5.33 6.63 4.18
C LEU A 9 5.96 6.03 5.45
N SER A 10 7.21 6.37 5.74
CA SER A 10 7.88 5.89 6.95
C SER A 10 7.16 6.30 8.24
N GLN A 11 6.51 7.47 8.28
CA GLN A 11 5.70 7.90 9.43
C GLN A 11 4.41 7.08 9.56
N ILE A 12 3.72 6.83 8.45
CA ILE A 12 2.48 6.04 8.40
C ILE A 12 2.72 4.59 8.83
N MET A 13 3.87 4.03 8.47
CA MET A 13 4.24 2.65 8.78
C MET A 13 4.74 2.45 10.21
N LYS A 14 4.91 3.52 11.02
CA LYS A 14 5.31 3.39 12.42
C LYS A 14 4.29 2.53 13.18
N GLY A 15 4.79 1.50 13.86
CA GLY A 15 3.97 0.55 14.64
C GLY A 15 3.33 -0.58 13.83
N ALA A 16 3.37 -0.55 12.49
CA ALA A 16 3.05 -1.73 11.70
C ALA A 16 4.19 -2.75 11.83
N LYS A 17 3.86 -4.02 12.08
CA LYS A 17 4.87 -5.10 12.08
C LYS A 17 5.45 -5.24 10.67
N THR A 18 6.53 -4.51 10.42
CA THR A 18 7.29 -4.56 9.17
C THR A 18 8.28 -5.71 9.25
N GLY A 19 8.06 -6.73 8.42
CA GLY A 19 9.10 -7.70 8.09
C GLY A 19 10.10 -7.07 7.11
N LYS A 20 11.37 -7.47 7.15
CA LYS A 20 12.48 -6.97 6.32
C LYS A 20 12.36 -7.25 4.80
N ARG A 21 11.17 -7.57 4.27
CA ARG A 21 10.98 -8.24 2.96
C ARG A 21 10.01 -7.54 2.00
N PHE A 22 9.66 -6.28 2.24
CA PHE A 22 8.78 -5.51 1.35
C PHE A 22 9.44 -4.22 0.94
N VAL A 23 9.07 -3.75 -0.24
CA VAL A 23 9.36 -2.39 -0.68
C VAL A 23 8.01 -1.68 -0.78
N ASP A 24 7.77 -0.79 0.16
CA ASP A 24 6.64 0.14 0.10
C ASP A 24 7.11 1.45 -0.54
N LYS A 25 6.29 1.99 -1.45
CA LYS A 25 6.52 3.29 -2.09
C LYS A 25 5.24 4.09 -2.12
N LEU A 26 5.30 5.32 -1.64
CA LEU A 26 4.21 6.29 -1.75
C LEU A 26 4.59 7.34 -2.77
N VAL A 27 3.68 7.61 -3.69
CA VAL A 27 3.88 8.56 -4.78
C VAL A 27 2.68 9.50 -4.84
N GLN A 28 2.93 10.79 -4.75
CA GLN A 28 1.95 11.80 -5.11
C GLN A 28 1.97 11.97 -6.63
N VAL A 29 0.81 11.89 -7.25
CA VAL A 29 0.62 12.03 -8.70
C VAL A 29 -0.43 13.09 -9.00
N PHE A 30 -0.33 13.68 -10.19
CA PHE A 30 -1.35 14.58 -10.71
C PHE A 30 -2.17 13.85 -11.78
N ARG A 31 -3.49 13.83 -11.60
CA ARG A 31 -4.41 13.35 -12.63
C ARG A 31 -4.38 14.28 -13.84
N ARG A 32 -4.86 13.78 -14.99
CA ARG A 32 -5.00 14.61 -16.20
C ARG A 32 -5.92 15.82 -16.00
N SER A 33 -6.83 15.76 -15.02
CA SER A 33 -7.68 16.85 -14.57
C SER A 33 -6.95 17.93 -13.76
N GLY A 34 -5.70 17.71 -13.35
CA GLY A 34 -4.93 18.60 -12.47
C GLY A 34 -5.12 18.31 -10.97
N GLU A 35 -6.02 17.40 -10.61
CA GLU A 35 -6.25 16.99 -9.22
C GLU A 35 -5.11 16.11 -8.70
N GLU A 36 -4.71 16.34 -7.45
CA GLU A 36 -3.72 15.52 -6.77
C GLU A 36 -4.32 14.20 -6.29
N SER A 37 -3.51 13.14 -6.31
CA SER A 37 -3.87 11.85 -5.75
C SER A 37 -2.64 11.15 -5.21
N LEU A 38 -2.88 10.22 -4.29
CA LEU A 38 -1.82 9.39 -3.74
C LEU A 38 -1.90 8.01 -4.35
N VAL A 39 -0.74 7.46 -4.69
CA VAL A 39 -0.59 6.09 -5.13
C VAL A 39 0.39 5.39 -4.19
N LEU A 40 -0.11 4.37 -3.51
CA LEU A 40 0.67 3.48 -2.67
C LEU A 40 0.99 2.20 -3.44
N PHE A 41 2.27 1.89 -3.59
CA PHE A 41 2.76 0.62 -4.12
C PHE A 41 3.34 -0.22 -2.98
N HIS A 42 2.81 -1.42 -2.81
CA HIS A 42 3.37 -2.47 -1.98
C HIS A 42 4.00 -3.53 -2.88
N VAL A 43 5.30 -3.78 -2.72
CA VAL A 43 6.00 -4.83 -3.48
C VAL A 43 6.49 -5.88 -2.50
N GLU A 44 6.03 -7.12 -2.68
CA GLU A 44 6.56 -8.26 -1.92
C GLU A 44 7.88 -8.72 -2.54
N VAL A 45 8.96 -8.63 -1.77
CA VAL A 45 10.29 -9.11 -2.17
C VAL A 45 10.55 -10.40 -1.41
N GLN A 46 10.10 -11.52 -1.99
CA GLN A 46 10.35 -12.94 -1.67
C GLN A 46 9.04 -13.75 -1.61
N GLY A 47 8.62 -14.33 -2.74
CA GLY A 47 8.20 -15.73 -2.96
C GLY A 47 7.05 -16.36 -2.17
N GLN A 48 6.72 -15.87 -0.97
CA GLN A 48 5.82 -16.53 -0.05
C GLN A 48 4.62 -15.63 0.24
N LYS A 49 3.42 -16.21 0.08
CA LYS A 49 2.15 -15.58 0.44
C LYS A 49 2.17 -15.02 1.86
N GLN A 50 1.59 -13.84 2.03
CA GLN A 50 1.40 -13.24 3.34
C GLN A 50 -0.07 -13.03 3.63
N SER A 51 -0.64 -13.85 4.50
CA SER A 51 -2.04 -13.75 4.91
C SER A 51 -2.42 -12.38 5.52
N ILE A 52 -1.43 -11.65 6.04
CA ILE A 52 -1.61 -10.32 6.62
C ILE A 52 -1.57 -9.19 5.57
N LEU A 53 -1.22 -9.48 4.31
CA LEU A 53 -1.15 -8.47 3.25
C LEU A 53 -2.46 -7.66 3.11
N PRO A 54 -3.66 -8.27 3.05
CA PRO A 54 -4.91 -7.51 2.86
C PRO A 54 -5.18 -6.53 4.01
N ASP A 55 -4.89 -6.95 5.25
CA ASP A 55 -5.01 -6.12 6.45
C ASP A 55 -4.05 -4.91 6.41
N ARG A 56 -2.81 -5.13 5.97
CA ARG A 56 -1.83 -4.03 5.81
C ARG A 56 -2.25 -3.05 4.73
N MET A 57 -2.66 -3.54 3.56
CA MET A 57 -3.11 -2.70 2.45
C MET A 57 -4.30 -1.84 2.86
N TYR A 58 -5.29 -2.44 3.54
CA TYR A 58 -6.43 -1.73 4.09
C TYR A 58 -6.01 -0.66 5.12
N THR A 59 -5.18 -1.04 6.09
CA THR A 59 -4.70 -0.13 7.15
C THR A 59 -3.95 1.08 6.57
N TYR A 60 -3.07 0.86 5.59
CA TYR A 60 -2.30 1.95 4.99
C TYR A 60 -3.17 2.86 4.12
N SER A 61 -4.07 2.29 3.31
CA SER A 61 -4.99 3.08 2.50
C SER A 61 -5.83 4.02 3.36
N ASN A 62 -6.46 3.50 4.43
CA ASN A 62 -7.26 4.33 5.34
C ASN A 62 -6.45 5.41 6.04
N ARG A 63 -5.24 5.09 6.54
CA ARG A 63 -4.38 6.09 7.18
C ARG A 63 -3.99 7.21 6.21
N LEU A 64 -3.73 6.88 4.95
CA LEU A 64 -3.41 7.87 3.91
C LEU A 64 -4.62 8.75 3.59
N GLU A 65 -5.79 8.14 3.44
CA GLU A 65 -7.05 8.86 3.20
C GLU A 65 -7.35 9.82 4.36
N ASP A 66 -7.26 9.36 5.60
CA ASP A 66 -7.51 10.18 6.79
C ASP A 66 -6.52 11.35 6.92
N MET A 67 -5.25 11.14 6.61
CA MET A 67 -4.19 12.11 6.86
C MET A 67 -4.09 13.19 5.77
N TYR A 68 -4.41 12.83 4.53
CA TYR A 68 -4.29 13.73 3.37
C TYR A 68 -5.64 14.21 2.83
N ASN A 69 -6.75 13.58 3.23
CA ASN A 69 -8.09 13.86 2.70
C ASN A 69 -8.12 13.83 1.16
N MET A 70 -7.44 12.83 0.59
CA MET A 70 -7.27 12.62 -0.85
C MET A 70 -7.62 11.19 -1.21
N LEU A 71 -8.00 10.96 -2.46
CA LEU A 71 -8.18 9.61 -2.99
C LEU A 71 -6.82 8.89 -3.05
N VAL A 72 -6.80 7.66 -2.54
CA VAL A 72 -5.62 6.79 -2.50
C VAL A 72 -5.84 5.57 -3.39
N GLY A 73 -4.96 5.38 -4.37
CA GLY A 73 -4.86 4.13 -5.12
C GLY A 73 -3.82 3.23 -4.48
N SER A 74 -4.22 2.05 -3.98
CA SER A 74 -3.31 1.09 -3.34
C SER A 74 -3.11 -0.13 -4.23
N PHE A 75 -1.86 -0.46 -4.56
CA PHE A 75 -1.50 -1.55 -5.47
C PHE A 75 -0.50 -2.49 -4.82
N ALA A 76 -0.74 -3.81 -4.93
CA ALA A 76 0.20 -4.83 -4.50
C ALA A 76 0.81 -5.54 -5.72
N ILE A 77 2.13 -5.72 -5.70
CA ILE A 77 2.86 -6.57 -6.63
C ILE A 77 3.25 -7.84 -5.87
N LEU A 78 2.65 -8.95 -6.27
CA LEU A 78 2.83 -10.26 -5.65
C LEU A 78 3.91 -11.02 -6.44
N ALA A 79 4.96 -11.43 -5.74
CA ALA A 79 6.08 -12.18 -6.31
C ALA A 79 6.18 -13.58 -5.70
N ASP A 80 5.02 -14.16 -5.37
CA ASP A 80 4.88 -15.49 -4.81
C ASP A 80 4.72 -16.58 -5.89
N ASP A 81 4.96 -17.83 -5.51
CA ASP A 81 4.90 -18.97 -6.43
C ASP A 81 3.47 -19.53 -6.63
N ASP A 82 2.45 -18.98 -5.95
CA ASP A 82 1.06 -19.45 -6.04
C ASP A 82 0.25 -18.55 -7.00
N PRO A 83 -0.01 -18.99 -8.24
CA PRO A 83 -0.75 -18.19 -9.22
C PRO A 83 -2.20 -17.93 -8.81
N THR A 84 -2.74 -18.70 -7.85
CA THR A 84 -4.12 -18.57 -7.36
C THR A 84 -4.22 -17.63 -6.17
N TRP A 85 -3.11 -17.26 -5.54
CA TRP A 85 -3.12 -16.31 -4.45
C TRP A 85 -3.21 -14.87 -4.98
N ARG A 86 -4.45 -14.37 -4.99
CA ARG A 86 -4.82 -13.02 -5.45
C ARG A 86 -5.81 -12.39 -4.48
N PRO A 87 -5.37 -11.98 -3.27
CA PRO A 87 -6.29 -11.34 -2.34
C PRO A 87 -6.77 -10.00 -2.90
N THR A 88 -8.08 -9.87 -3.12
CA THR A 88 -8.71 -8.64 -3.61
C THR A 88 -9.52 -7.91 -2.55
N THR A 89 -9.78 -8.55 -1.42
CA THR A 89 -10.71 -8.06 -0.40
C THR A 89 -10.12 -8.28 0.99
N TYR A 90 -10.34 -7.30 1.87
CA TYR A 90 -10.12 -7.42 3.30
C TYR A 90 -11.47 -7.43 4.03
N SER A 91 -11.62 -8.32 5.00
CA SER A 91 -12.78 -8.37 5.90
C SER A 91 -12.31 -8.68 7.33
N ARG A 92 -13.11 -8.26 8.31
CA ARG A 92 -12.89 -8.55 9.72
C ARG A 92 -14.19 -9.09 10.30
N GLU A 93 -14.12 -10.25 10.93
CA GLU A 93 -15.24 -10.82 11.68
C GLU A 93 -15.31 -10.20 13.08
N ILE A 94 -16.52 -10.16 13.64
CA ILE A 94 -16.83 -9.64 14.99
C ILE A 94 -16.99 -10.82 15.94
#